data_AF-A0A2R8AS83-F1
#
_entry.id   AF-A0A2R8AS83-F1
#
_cell.length_a   1.000
_cell.length_b   1.000
_cell.length_c   1.000
_cell.angle_alpha   90.00
_cell.angle_beta   90.00
_cell.angle_gamma   90.00
#
_symmetry.space_group_name_H-M   'P 1'
#
loop_
_entity.id
_entity.type
_entity.pdbx_description
1 polymer ?
#
loop_
_entity_poly.entity_id
_entity_poly.type
_entity_poly.pdbx_seq_one_letter_code
_entity_poly.pdbx_strand_id
1 'polypeptide(L)'
;MRMSEPDTTILASGTSEAIQEELLSVFRNAIGRPDFKADEGFLDAGGDSLTVIETILEIEQQYGVALSAAEFMALDTAENLARRIVSAMQENDAEAGIASASDVDDRTMLSVVQEGEDALPLVCAYGMNGEAAYAVTAAGFFPAKQPVAALQVRTDKVTSDKMRSFRDLAKCDAEKILQQYPDRRCVLLGHSLGAHVALAVGHELAQRGCPPALIVVLDDEADLDRRYFGALQGTPRTNGIRGTLKAALKCTPAQPIASRLVYVRSAENDALYRSSPTCGWDEIATGGVTCYDLPFHHFKINRKHSWCQIAPLLLDEINAPNPQAPMPDEAQILRYTARCAAREGDLSKEISLLTQAIGNDEDQPVWVYANLAEALFQKGDTAAALAALSQARRRETWQLSLDLRFLSEFQKPGREAEREDVLRRLAALKADHPSVHEQKARAYFRLGLDQECERELRAGLAMQPSHLQLSRLFARYLYRIAAWPELIATAEPLLEEYPVGALVLTPLITAYIKTGSPERALRFRDEIMAREEPDRDELVVLGRALFRCDRMSEALDAVDMALTVKASHPNTHSLRSKCLKSLGRHSEAAAARNVANSLRRKKTKARAAIVGPQRKKGYLASTIRRLLGT
;
A
#
# COMPACT_ATOMS: atom_id res chain seq x y z
N MET A 1 -21.85 -1.51 -58.07
CA MET A 1 -22.64 -1.04 -56.92
C MET A 1 -21.68 -1.05 -55.74
N ARG A 2 -21.03 0.10 -55.47
CA ARG A 2 -20.05 0.26 -54.39
C ARG A 2 -20.80 0.44 -53.08
N MET A 3 -20.44 -0.34 -52.07
CA MET A 3 -20.91 -0.21 -50.70
C MET A 3 -20.26 1.02 -50.07
N SER A 4 -21.08 1.85 -49.45
CA SER A 4 -20.74 3.10 -48.78
C SER A 4 -19.90 2.82 -47.52
N GLU A 5 -18.81 3.57 -47.37
CA GLU A 5 -18.00 3.65 -46.14
C GLU A 5 -18.78 4.36 -45.02
N PRO A 6 -18.53 4.07 -43.73
CA PRO A 6 -19.07 4.83 -42.62
C PRO A 6 -18.37 6.19 -42.50
N ASP A 7 -19.17 7.26 -42.45
CA ASP A 7 -18.77 8.65 -42.26
C ASP A 7 -17.80 8.79 -41.09
N THR A 8 -16.53 8.97 -41.42
CA THR A 8 -15.49 9.45 -40.51
C THR A 8 -15.24 10.90 -40.88
N THR A 9 -16.13 11.81 -40.45
CA THR A 9 -15.91 13.25 -40.63
C THR A 9 -16.62 14.07 -39.55
N ILE A 10 -16.05 14.11 -38.34
CA ILE A 10 -16.11 15.30 -37.47
C ILE A 10 -14.77 15.39 -36.74
N LEU A 11 -13.85 16.23 -37.25
CA LEU A 11 -12.76 16.78 -36.47
C LEU A 11 -12.60 18.26 -36.85
N ALA A 12 -12.46 19.08 -35.80
CA ALA A 12 -11.95 20.46 -35.79
C ALA A 12 -12.93 21.61 -36.11
N SER A 13 -13.79 21.95 -35.14
CA SER A 13 -13.93 23.33 -34.60
C SER A 13 -14.82 23.32 -33.34
N GLY A 14 -14.31 22.83 -32.20
CA GLY A 14 -15.09 22.79 -30.96
C GLY A 14 -15.13 24.17 -30.31
N THR A 15 -16.19 24.97 -30.52
CA THR A 15 -16.47 26.08 -29.60
C THR A 15 -16.77 25.50 -28.22
N SER A 16 -16.53 26.27 -27.15
CA SER A 16 -16.83 25.84 -25.77
C SER A 16 -18.27 25.32 -25.63
N GLU A 17 -19.20 25.87 -26.41
CA GLU A 17 -20.62 25.48 -26.43
C GLU A 17 -20.85 24.08 -27.02
N ALA A 18 -20.09 23.68 -28.05
CA ALA A 18 -20.22 22.36 -28.67
C ALA A 18 -19.66 21.25 -27.75
N ILE A 19 -18.49 21.48 -27.16
CA ILE A 19 -17.89 20.54 -26.19
C ILE A 19 -18.76 20.44 -24.94
N GLN A 20 -19.37 21.55 -24.51
CA GLN A 20 -20.32 21.55 -23.40
C GLN A 20 -21.56 20.68 -23.68
N GLU A 21 -22.12 20.70 -24.89
CA GLU A 21 -23.25 19.81 -25.23
C GLU A 21 -22.84 18.33 -25.25
N GLU A 22 -21.63 18.02 -25.71
CA GLU A 22 -21.09 16.65 -25.69
C GLU A 22 -20.86 16.17 -24.25
N LEU A 23 -20.23 17.00 -23.40
CA LEU A 23 -20.04 16.71 -21.97
C LEU A 23 -21.37 16.54 -21.23
N LEU A 24 -22.37 17.34 -21.57
CA LEU A 24 -23.72 17.18 -21.03
C LEU A 24 -24.30 15.79 -21.33
N SER A 25 -24.07 15.26 -22.53
CA SER A 25 -24.48 13.90 -22.88
C SER A 25 -23.75 12.86 -22.03
N VAL A 26 -22.44 13.01 -21.85
CA VAL A 26 -21.63 12.14 -20.98
C VAL A 26 -22.14 12.18 -19.54
N PHE A 27 -22.40 13.37 -19.01
CA PHE A 27 -22.85 13.57 -17.63
C PHE A 27 -24.23 12.95 -17.38
N ARG A 28 -25.17 13.14 -18.32
CA ARG A 28 -26.51 12.53 -18.25
C ARG A 28 -26.45 11.00 -18.22
N ASN A 29 -25.52 10.41 -18.98
CA ASN A 29 -25.33 8.96 -19.02
C ASN A 29 -24.68 8.45 -17.74
N ALA A 30 -23.63 9.12 -17.26
CA ALA A 30 -22.90 8.73 -16.05
C ALA A 30 -23.77 8.84 -14.78
N ILE A 31 -24.57 9.90 -14.67
CA ILE A 31 -25.45 10.15 -13.51
C ILE A 31 -26.80 9.41 -13.64
N GLY A 32 -27.22 9.05 -14.86
CA GLY A 32 -28.53 8.46 -15.13
C GLY A 32 -29.69 9.47 -15.03
N ARG A 33 -29.41 10.78 -15.19
CA ARG A 33 -30.41 11.87 -15.14
C ARG A 33 -30.51 12.57 -16.51
N PRO A 34 -31.57 12.34 -17.31
CA PRO A 34 -31.71 12.93 -18.65
C PRO A 34 -31.91 14.45 -18.66
N ASP A 35 -32.34 15.04 -17.55
CA ASP A 35 -32.70 16.45 -17.38
C ASP A 35 -31.55 17.34 -16.86
N PHE A 36 -30.36 16.77 -16.65
CA PHE A 36 -29.18 17.47 -16.12
C PHE A 36 -28.74 18.64 -17.02
N LYS A 37 -28.48 19.81 -16.41
CA LYS A 37 -28.09 21.09 -17.05
C LYS A 37 -26.60 21.40 -16.92
N ALA A 38 -26.12 22.34 -17.74
CA ALA A 38 -24.68 22.58 -17.92
C ALA A 38 -24.01 23.24 -16.71
N ASP A 39 -24.78 23.96 -15.91
CA ASP A 39 -24.41 24.70 -14.71
C ASP A 39 -24.67 23.93 -13.41
N GLU A 40 -25.25 22.72 -13.49
CA GLU A 40 -25.42 21.83 -12.34
C GLU A 40 -24.09 21.15 -11.98
N GLY A 41 -23.79 21.07 -10.69
CA GLY A 41 -22.63 20.35 -10.15
C GLY A 41 -22.78 18.83 -10.32
N PHE A 42 -21.76 18.18 -10.87
CA PHE A 42 -21.76 16.74 -11.17
C PHE A 42 -21.93 15.90 -9.90
N LEU A 43 -21.26 16.30 -8.82
CA LEU A 43 -21.34 15.61 -7.52
C LEU A 43 -22.67 15.84 -6.81
N ASP A 44 -23.17 17.08 -6.83
CA ASP A 44 -24.44 17.46 -6.21
C ASP A 44 -25.64 16.73 -6.84
N ALA A 45 -25.52 16.36 -8.11
CA ALA A 45 -26.52 15.60 -8.84
C ALA A 45 -26.45 14.08 -8.63
N GLY A 46 -25.53 13.58 -7.81
CA GLY A 46 -25.40 12.16 -7.46
C GLY A 46 -24.20 11.44 -8.08
N GLY A 47 -23.29 12.17 -8.74
CA GLY A 47 -22.00 11.62 -9.18
C GLY A 47 -21.16 11.15 -7.99
N ASP A 48 -20.55 9.98 -8.13
CA ASP A 48 -19.60 9.42 -7.16
C ASP A 48 -18.19 9.25 -7.74
N SER A 49 -17.24 8.84 -6.91
CA SER A 49 -15.84 8.70 -7.32
C SER A 49 -15.61 7.75 -8.49
N LEU A 50 -16.48 6.76 -8.72
CA LEU A 50 -16.37 5.85 -9.87
C LEU A 50 -16.85 6.57 -11.13
N THR A 51 -18.03 7.20 -11.08
CA THR A 51 -18.57 7.96 -12.22
C THR A 51 -17.68 9.14 -12.62
N VAL A 52 -16.99 9.79 -11.66
CA VAL A 52 -15.99 10.83 -11.93
C VAL A 52 -14.80 10.27 -12.72
N ILE A 53 -14.25 9.13 -12.30
CA ILE A 53 -13.11 8.51 -12.98
C ILE A 53 -13.51 8.03 -14.39
N GLU A 54 -14.67 7.40 -14.53
CA GLU A 54 -15.18 6.96 -15.83
C GLU A 54 -15.38 8.14 -16.79
N THR A 55 -15.94 9.24 -16.29
CA THR A 55 -16.14 10.47 -17.06
C THR A 55 -14.81 11.10 -17.47
N ILE A 56 -13.81 11.12 -16.60
CA ILE A 56 -12.46 11.61 -16.91
C ILE A 56 -11.82 10.79 -18.01
N LEU A 57 -11.90 9.45 -17.93
CA LEU A 57 -11.34 8.56 -18.94
C LEU A 57 -12.00 8.76 -20.31
N GLU A 58 -13.31 8.99 -20.34
CA GLU A 58 -14.05 9.30 -21.57
C GLU A 58 -13.62 10.64 -22.17
N ILE A 59 -13.44 11.67 -21.34
CA ILE A 59 -12.92 12.99 -21.76
C ILE A 59 -11.49 12.87 -22.31
N GLU A 60 -10.62 12.13 -21.61
CA GLU A 60 -9.25 11.88 -22.04
C GLU A 60 -9.21 11.16 -23.39
N GLN A 61 -10.06 10.16 -23.58
CA GLN A 61 -10.16 9.41 -24.83
C GLN A 61 -10.69 10.26 -25.98
N GLN A 62 -11.66 11.13 -25.72
CA GLN A 62 -12.35 11.92 -26.74
C GLN A 62 -11.56 13.16 -27.16
N TYR A 63 -10.90 13.83 -26.22
CA TYR A 63 -10.26 15.13 -26.45
C TYR A 63 -8.73 15.12 -26.27
N GLY A 64 -8.14 14.03 -25.76
CA GLY A 64 -6.70 13.94 -25.49
C GLY A 64 -6.22 14.86 -24.36
N VAL A 65 -7.13 15.32 -23.50
CA VAL A 65 -6.85 16.23 -22.40
C VAL A 65 -6.85 15.43 -21.09
N ALA A 66 -5.68 15.32 -20.46
CA ALA A 66 -5.55 14.70 -19.14
C ALA A 66 -6.20 15.57 -18.06
N LEU A 67 -7.11 15.00 -17.27
CA LEU A 67 -7.77 15.68 -16.16
C LEU A 67 -7.58 14.86 -14.89
N SER A 68 -7.08 15.49 -13.83
CA SER A 68 -7.06 14.81 -12.53
C SER A 68 -8.47 14.75 -11.93
N ALA A 69 -8.75 13.75 -11.09
CA ALA A 69 -10.02 13.70 -10.35
C ALA A 69 -10.23 14.96 -9.49
N ALA A 70 -9.16 15.54 -8.95
CA ALA A 70 -9.21 16.79 -8.19
C ALA A 70 -9.62 17.98 -9.07
N GLU A 71 -9.06 18.09 -10.26
CA GLU A 71 -9.37 19.14 -11.24
C GLU A 71 -10.80 19.01 -11.77
N PHE A 72 -11.24 17.80 -12.09
CA PHE A 72 -12.63 17.53 -12.47
C PHE A 72 -13.60 17.97 -11.38
N MET A 73 -13.33 17.60 -10.13
CA MET A 73 -14.16 17.98 -8.98
C MET A 73 -14.11 19.49 -8.66
N ALA A 74 -13.01 20.18 -9.00
CA ALA A 74 -12.93 21.62 -8.80
C ALA A 74 -13.72 22.41 -9.86
N LEU A 75 -13.77 21.90 -11.09
CA LEU A 75 -14.53 22.51 -12.18
C LEU A 75 -16.03 22.19 -12.09
N ASP A 76 -16.36 20.96 -11.67
CA ASP A 76 -17.66 20.42 -11.23
C ASP A 76 -18.86 20.57 -12.19
N THR A 77 -18.75 21.33 -13.28
CA THR A 77 -19.85 21.59 -14.23
C THR A 77 -19.40 21.34 -15.67
N ALA A 78 -20.33 20.95 -16.54
CA ALA A 78 -20.04 20.72 -17.96
C ALA A 78 -19.55 22.01 -18.65
N GLU A 79 -20.06 23.19 -18.24
CA GLU A 79 -19.60 24.49 -18.72
C GLU A 79 -18.12 24.76 -18.37
N ASN A 80 -17.72 24.54 -17.11
CA ASN A 80 -16.35 24.79 -16.67
C ASN A 80 -15.35 23.80 -17.28
N LEU A 81 -15.75 22.53 -17.38
CA LEU A 81 -14.94 21.50 -18.02
C LEU A 81 -14.75 21.74 -19.51
N ALA A 82 -15.80 22.19 -20.22
CA ALA A 82 -15.68 22.54 -21.63
C ALA A 82 -14.67 23.68 -21.85
N ARG A 83 -14.72 24.73 -21.01
CA ARG A 83 -13.74 25.83 -21.06
C ARG A 83 -12.31 25.33 -20.83
N ARG A 84 -12.10 24.45 -19.85
CA ARG A 84 -10.78 23.88 -19.55
C ARG A 84 -10.27 23.02 -20.69
N ILE A 85 -11.10 22.18 -21.30
CA ILE A 85 -10.75 21.34 -22.44
C ILE A 85 -10.36 22.21 -23.64
N VAL A 86 -11.13 23.27 -23.94
CA VAL A 86 -10.77 24.21 -25.01
C VAL A 86 -9.42 24.89 -24.74
N SER A 87 -9.16 25.33 -23.50
CA SER A 87 -7.86 25.91 -23.12
C SER A 87 -6.72 24.89 -23.29
N ALA A 88 -6.93 23.65 -22.81
CA ALA A 88 -5.94 22.58 -22.89
C ALA A 88 -5.61 22.19 -24.34
N MET A 89 -6.62 22.16 -25.21
CA MET A 89 -6.43 21.87 -26.63
C MET A 89 -5.63 22.99 -27.32
N GLN A 90 -5.87 24.25 -26.95
CA GLN A 90 -5.10 25.39 -27.45
C GLN A 90 -3.66 25.40 -26.91
N GLU A 91 -3.44 24.96 -25.67
CA GLU A 91 -2.12 24.78 -25.05
C GLU A 91 -1.34 23.64 -25.73
N ASN A 92 -1.98 22.50 -26.02
CA ASN A 92 -1.38 21.38 -26.74
C ASN A 92 -1.03 21.73 -28.20
N ASP A 93 -1.88 22.53 -28.87
CA ASP A 93 -1.60 23.04 -30.22
C ASP A 93 -0.46 24.07 -30.23
N ALA A 94 -0.27 24.84 -29.14
CA ALA A 94 0.84 25.75 -28.98
C ALA A 94 2.16 25.04 -28.62
N GLU A 95 2.11 23.97 -27.81
CA GLU A 95 3.28 23.14 -27.44
C GLU A 95 3.79 22.28 -28.61
N ALA A 96 2.93 21.89 -29.56
CA ALA A 96 3.34 21.22 -30.80
C ALA A 96 4.24 22.12 -31.70
N GLY A 97 4.24 23.44 -31.48
CA GLY A 97 5.04 24.41 -32.22
C GLY A 97 6.36 24.82 -31.57
N ILE A 98 6.59 24.53 -30.28
CA ILE A 98 7.80 24.97 -29.55
C ILE A 98 8.26 23.86 -28.60
N ALA A 99 8.99 22.88 -29.13
CA ALA A 99 9.84 22.04 -28.30
C ALA A 99 11.01 22.88 -27.76
N SER A 100 10.83 23.52 -26.61
CA SER A 100 11.94 24.00 -25.78
C SER A 100 11.99 23.18 -24.50
N ALA A 101 13.11 22.49 -24.30
CA ALA A 101 13.40 21.78 -23.06
C ALA A 101 13.47 22.81 -21.92
N SER A 102 12.47 22.80 -21.03
CA SER A 102 12.62 23.40 -19.72
C SER A 102 13.25 22.36 -18.79
N ASP A 103 14.28 22.75 -18.05
CA ASP A 103 15.00 21.92 -17.06
C ASP A 103 14.16 21.61 -15.78
N VAL A 104 12.83 21.79 -15.83
CA VAL A 104 11.96 21.61 -14.66
C VAL A 104 11.64 20.12 -14.51
N ASP A 105 11.97 19.57 -13.35
CA ASP A 105 11.64 18.20 -13.00
C ASP A 105 10.11 18.04 -12.81
N ASP A 106 9.45 17.59 -13.88
CA ASP A 106 7.99 17.46 -13.98
C ASP A 106 7.52 16.02 -13.68
N ARG A 107 8.10 15.38 -12.67
CA ARG A 107 7.67 14.04 -12.20
C ARG A 107 6.48 14.09 -11.22
N THR A 108 6.24 15.24 -10.61
CA THR A 108 5.14 15.46 -9.68
C THR A 108 4.42 16.76 -9.96
N MET A 109 3.19 16.86 -9.46
CA MET A 109 2.33 18.04 -9.60
C MET A 109 1.69 18.39 -8.25
N LEU A 110 1.36 19.66 -8.10
CA LEU A 110 0.61 20.19 -6.96
C LEU A 110 -0.68 20.81 -7.51
N SER A 111 -1.82 20.23 -7.12
CA SER A 111 -3.13 20.74 -7.51
C SER A 111 -3.74 21.52 -6.35
N VAL A 112 -4.11 22.77 -6.57
CA VAL A 112 -4.87 23.55 -5.59
C VAL A 112 -6.31 23.05 -5.58
N VAL A 113 -6.74 22.55 -4.42
CA VAL A 113 -8.08 21.98 -4.22
C VAL A 113 -9.02 23.05 -3.67
N GLN A 114 -8.50 23.91 -2.79
CA GLN A 114 -9.24 25.01 -2.19
C GLN A 114 -8.31 26.21 -2.04
N GLU A 115 -8.75 27.37 -2.51
CA GLU A 115 -7.99 28.62 -2.46
C GLU A 115 -8.02 29.28 -1.07
N GLY A 116 -6.97 30.03 -0.75
CA GLY A 116 -6.86 30.74 0.52
C GLY A 116 -5.60 31.60 0.65
N GLU A 117 -5.75 32.80 1.20
CA GLU A 117 -4.66 33.80 1.27
C GLU A 117 -4.00 33.86 2.66
N ASP A 118 -4.78 33.88 3.74
CA ASP A 118 -4.26 34.25 5.08
C ASP A 118 -3.87 33.05 5.98
N ALA A 119 -4.39 31.85 5.70
CA ALA A 119 -4.14 30.66 6.54
C ALA A 119 -2.95 29.83 6.05
N LEU A 120 -2.37 28.98 6.91
CA LEU A 120 -1.28 28.07 6.51
C LEU A 120 -1.79 27.06 5.47
N PRO A 121 -1.17 26.92 4.28
CA PRO A 121 -1.61 25.93 3.30
C PRO A 121 -1.53 24.51 3.86
N LEU A 122 -2.61 23.75 3.72
CA LEU A 122 -2.65 22.32 4.01
C LEU A 122 -2.30 21.55 2.73
N VAL A 123 -1.10 20.98 2.69
CA VAL A 123 -0.61 20.20 1.56
C VAL A 123 -0.71 18.71 1.87
N CYS A 124 -1.58 18.02 1.14
CA CYS A 124 -1.85 16.60 1.29
C CYS A 124 -0.92 15.77 0.40
N ALA A 125 -0.12 14.89 1.01
CA ALA A 125 0.80 14.00 0.34
C ALA A 125 0.10 12.80 -0.29
N TYR A 126 0.56 12.38 -1.48
CA TYR A 126 0.00 11.23 -2.17
C TYR A 126 0.25 9.91 -1.44
N GLY A 127 -0.71 8.99 -1.59
CA GLY A 127 -0.63 7.64 -1.07
C GLY A 127 0.05 6.67 -2.03
N MET A 128 -0.14 5.38 -1.78
CA MET A 128 0.46 4.27 -2.52
C MET A 128 0.06 4.21 -4.02
N ASN A 129 -0.99 4.91 -4.43
CA ASN A 129 -1.41 4.99 -5.84
C ASN A 129 -0.84 6.22 -6.56
N GLY A 130 -0.04 7.06 -5.88
CA GLY A 130 0.50 8.29 -6.48
C GLY A 130 -0.46 9.49 -6.42
N GLU A 131 -1.60 9.37 -5.74
CA GLU A 131 -2.60 10.44 -5.61
C GLU A 131 -2.99 10.71 -4.16
N ALA A 132 -3.45 11.94 -3.90
CA ALA A 132 -4.00 12.39 -2.62
C ALA A 132 -5.50 12.73 -2.72
N ALA A 133 -6.32 11.86 -3.30
CA ALA A 133 -7.76 12.12 -3.51
C ALA A 133 -8.53 12.51 -2.24
N TYR A 134 -8.03 12.12 -1.06
CA TYR A 134 -8.62 12.51 0.23
C TYR A 134 -8.49 14.02 0.52
N ALA A 135 -7.65 14.77 -0.19
CA ALA A 135 -7.51 16.22 -0.05
C ALA A 135 -8.82 16.95 -0.40
N VAL A 136 -9.52 16.48 -1.44
CA VAL A 136 -10.83 17.03 -1.84
C VAL A 136 -11.89 16.76 -0.79
N THR A 137 -11.90 15.52 -0.26
CA THR A 137 -12.78 15.21 0.87
C THR A 137 -12.45 16.07 2.09
N ALA A 138 -11.17 16.27 2.39
CA ALA A 138 -10.73 17.08 3.52
C ALA A 138 -11.19 18.54 3.37
N ALA A 139 -10.95 19.16 2.21
CA ALA A 139 -11.28 20.56 1.92
C ALA A 139 -12.74 20.91 2.28
N GLY A 140 -13.69 20.03 1.94
CA GLY A 140 -15.11 20.22 2.27
C GLY A 140 -15.45 20.28 3.78
N PHE A 141 -14.50 19.97 4.68
CA PHE A 141 -14.66 20.11 6.13
C PHE A 141 -13.82 21.24 6.74
N PHE A 142 -12.96 21.89 5.95
CA PHE A 142 -12.22 23.07 6.38
C PHE A 142 -12.98 24.36 6.01
N PRO A 143 -12.72 25.49 6.68
CA PRO A 143 -13.30 26.78 6.30
C PRO A 143 -12.99 27.11 4.84
N ALA A 144 -13.91 27.74 4.11
CA ALA A 144 -13.78 27.99 2.67
C ALA A 144 -12.51 28.78 2.24
N LYS A 145 -11.87 29.50 3.17
CA LYS A 145 -10.63 30.25 2.94
C LYS A 145 -9.36 29.54 3.44
N GLN A 146 -9.48 28.30 3.92
CA GLN A 146 -8.32 27.47 4.28
C GLN A 146 -7.70 26.95 2.98
N PRO A 147 -6.46 27.33 2.62
CA PRO A 147 -5.85 26.79 1.42
C PRO A 147 -5.58 25.28 1.61
N VAL A 148 -6.00 24.48 0.63
CA VAL A 148 -5.79 23.04 0.57
C VAL A 148 -5.23 22.68 -0.79
N ALA A 149 -4.15 21.91 -0.82
CA ALA A 149 -3.54 21.43 -2.06
C ALA A 149 -3.19 19.93 -1.97
N ALA A 150 -3.17 19.26 -3.11
CA ALA A 150 -2.90 17.84 -3.26
C ALA A 150 -1.62 17.64 -4.07
N LEU A 151 -0.66 16.89 -3.51
CA LEU A 151 0.47 16.37 -4.28
C LEU A 151 0.02 15.14 -5.07
N GLN A 152 0.55 15.00 -6.27
CA GLN A 152 0.32 13.86 -7.15
C GLN A 152 1.58 13.50 -7.93
N VAL A 153 1.75 12.20 -8.18
CA VAL A 153 2.81 11.65 -9.02
C VAL A 153 2.29 11.51 -10.45
N ARG A 154 3.10 11.93 -11.42
CA ARG A 154 2.86 11.63 -12.84
C ARG A 154 3.33 10.21 -13.14
N THR A 155 2.40 9.27 -13.13
CA THR A 155 2.67 7.81 -13.18
C THR A 155 3.36 7.38 -14.47
N ASP A 156 3.17 8.11 -15.57
CA ASP A 156 3.85 7.97 -16.85
C ASP A 156 5.35 8.32 -16.78
N LYS A 157 5.74 9.19 -15.84
CA LYS A 157 7.11 9.70 -15.69
C LYS A 157 7.89 9.02 -14.56
N VAL A 158 7.20 8.34 -13.64
CA VAL A 158 7.82 7.70 -12.48
C VAL A 158 7.89 6.18 -12.62
N THR A 159 9.10 5.69 -12.85
CA THR A 159 9.41 4.27 -12.98
C THR A 159 10.44 3.83 -11.93
N SER A 160 10.44 2.54 -11.60
CA SER A 160 11.30 1.96 -10.55
C SER A 160 12.80 2.03 -10.82
N ASP A 161 13.21 2.28 -12.06
CA ASP A 161 14.59 2.56 -12.44
C ASP A 161 14.99 4.04 -12.24
N LYS A 162 14.02 4.96 -12.24
CA LYS A 162 14.21 6.41 -12.10
C LYS A 162 13.96 6.94 -10.69
N MET A 163 13.23 6.19 -9.86
CA MET A 163 12.95 6.53 -8.46
C MET A 163 13.42 5.40 -7.54
N ARG A 164 14.33 5.71 -6.62
CA ARG A 164 14.85 4.75 -5.63
C ARG A 164 14.37 5.05 -4.23
N SER A 165 14.10 6.31 -3.89
CA SER A 165 13.69 6.75 -2.56
C SER A 165 12.69 7.90 -2.65
N PHE A 166 11.97 8.20 -1.56
CA PHE A 166 11.10 9.38 -1.54
C PHE A 166 11.88 10.69 -1.62
N ARG A 167 13.17 10.71 -1.25
CA ARG A 167 14.03 11.88 -1.45
C ARG A 167 14.12 12.30 -2.92
N ASP A 168 13.97 11.35 -3.85
CA ASP A 168 14.06 11.63 -5.28
C ASP A 168 12.86 12.45 -5.79
N LEU A 169 11.66 12.23 -5.23
CA LEU A 169 10.44 12.97 -5.58
C LEU A 169 10.20 14.18 -4.67
N ALA A 170 10.61 14.10 -3.40
CA ALA A 170 10.44 15.18 -2.44
C ALA A 170 11.10 16.50 -2.89
N LYS A 171 12.16 16.44 -3.70
CA LYS A 171 12.76 17.62 -4.34
C LYS A 171 11.82 18.31 -5.31
N CYS A 172 11.13 17.54 -6.15
CA CYS A 172 10.13 18.05 -7.09
C CYS A 172 8.93 18.60 -6.31
N ASP A 173 8.41 17.83 -5.35
CA ASP A 173 7.28 18.24 -4.52
C ASP A 173 7.55 19.53 -3.76
N ALA A 174 8.70 19.65 -3.10
CA ALA A 174 9.10 20.86 -2.39
C ALA A 174 9.24 22.05 -3.34
N GLU A 175 9.71 21.85 -4.58
CA GLU A 175 9.78 22.89 -5.58
C GLU A 175 8.39 23.38 -5.99
N LYS A 176 7.45 22.48 -6.27
CA LYS A 176 6.06 22.83 -6.61
C LYS A 176 5.36 23.56 -5.46
N ILE A 177 5.60 23.15 -4.21
CA ILE A 177 5.08 23.83 -3.02
C ILE A 177 5.62 25.26 -2.92
N LEU A 178 6.93 25.45 -3.09
CA LEU A 178 7.54 26.79 -2.98
C LEU A 178 7.19 27.69 -4.16
N GLN A 179 6.91 27.13 -5.35
CA GLN A 179 6.38 27.89 -6.49
C GLN A 179 4.96 28.39 -6.22
N GLN A 180 4.09 27.54 -5.67
CA GLN A 180 2.68 27.89 -5.38
C GLN A 180 2.53 28.77 -4.14
N TYR A 181 3.35 28.53 -3.12
CA TYR A 181 3.30 29.23 -1.83
C TYR A 181 4.67 29.81 -1.46
N PRO A 182 5.16 30.83 -2.18
CA PRO A 182 6.46 31.44 -1.90
C PRO A 182 6.53 31.97 -0.47
N ASP A 183 7.64 31.70 0.23
CA ASP A 183 7.95 32.14 1.60
C ASP A 183 6.90 31.80 2.68
N ARG A 184 5.92 30.94 2.36
CA ARG A 184 4.87 30.50 3.29
C ARG A 184 5.19 29.10 3.80
N ARG A 185 5.24 28.93 5.12
CA ARG A 185 5.26 27.61 5.75
C ARG A 185 3.92 26.91 5.49
N CYS A 186 3.96 25.59 5.33
CA CYS A 186 2.77 24.78 5.10
C CYS A 186 2.60 23.69 6.17
N VAL A 187 1.38 23.18 6.28
CA VAL A 187 1.06 21.97 7.03
C VAL A 187 1.14 20.80 6.06
N LEU A 188 1.98 19.81 6.34
CA LEU A 188 2.10 18.62 5.51
C LEU A 188 1.26 17.50 6.11
N LEU A 189 0.29 16.98 5.37
CA LEU A 189 -0.59 15.91 5.84
C LEU A 189 -0.40 14.66 4.98
N GLY A 190 -0.23 13.50 5.63
CA GLY A 190 -0.08 12.23 4.92
C GLY A 190 -0.84 11.09 5.58
N HIS A 191 -1.55 10.31 4.77
CA HIS A 191 -2.21 9.06 5.20
C HIS A 191 -1.38 7.83 4.82
N SER A 192 -1.16 6.92 5.77
CA SER A 192 -0.35 5.71 5.57
C SER A 192 1.02 6.05 4.94
N LEU A 193 1.35 5.46 3.77
CA LEU A 193 2.54 5.75 2.98
C LEU A 193 2.78 7.26 2.77
N GLY A 194 1.71 8.03 2.62
CA GLY A 194 1.78 9.49 2.47
C GLY A 194 2.40 10.20 3.67
N ALA A 195 2.38 9.63 4.87
CA ALA A 195 3.06 10.17 6.05
C ALA A 195 4.59 10.22 5.86
N HIS A 196 5.15 9.18 5.23
CA HIS A 196 6.57 9.12 4.91
C HIS A 196 6.96 10.03 3.74
N VAL A 197 6.03 10.25 2.79
CA VAL A 197 6.19 11.27 1.73
C VAL A 197 6.20 12.67 2.35
N ALA A 198 5.21 12.98 3.20
CA ALA A 198 5.14 14.24 3.93
C ALA A 198 6.41 14.52 4.75
N LEU A 199 6.96 13.51 5.44
CA LEU A 199 8.24 13.65 6.14
C LEU A 199 9.40 13.96 5.18
N ALA A 200 9.49 13.27 4.05
CA ALA A 200 10.55 13.49 3.06
C ALA A 200 10.47 14.90 2.45
N VAL A 201 9.26 15.36 2.11
CA VAL A 201 9.01 16.73 1.63
C VAL A 201 9.35 17.76 2.70
N GLY A 202 8.97 17.50 3.96
CA GLY A 202 9.31 18.37 5.09
C GLY A 202 10.82 18.58 5.27
N HIS A 203 11.61 17.53 5.05
CA HIS A 203 13.08 17.61 5.06
C HIS A 203 13.63 18.48 3.93
N GLU A 204 13.13 18.30 2.72
CA GLU A 204 13.57 19.11 1.56
C GLU A 204 13.17 20.58 1.73
N LEU A 205 11.97 20.86 2.25
CA LEU A 205 11.52 22.21 2.58
C LEU A 205 12.38 22.87 3.67
N ALA A 206 12.71 22.12 4.74
CA ALA A 206 13.58 22.61 5.81
C ALA A 206 15.01 22.92 5.30
N GLN A 207 15.57 22.08 4.42
CA GLN A 207 16.87 22.34 3.78
C GLN A 207 16.87 23.60 2.91
N ARG A 208 15.71 23.94 2.32
CA ARG A 208 15.51 25.17 1.54
C ARG A 208 15.14 26.39 2.39
N GLY A 209 15.16 26.27 3.72
CA GLY A 209 14.91 27.39 4.64
C GLY A 209 13.44 27.66 4.95
N CYS A 210 12.51 26.82 4.47
CA CYS A 210 11.07 26.95 4.75
C CYS A 210 10.53 25.69 5.45
N PRO A 211 10.91 25.41 6.71
CA PRO A 211 10.48 24.19 7.39
C PRO A 211 8.95 24.13 7.55
N PRO A 212 8.35 22.93 7.50
CA PRO A 212 6.90 22.79 7.66
C PRO A 212 6.44 23.40 8.99
N ALA A 213 5.24 23.98 9.00
CA ALA A 213 4.59 24.45 10.21
C ALA A 213 4.22 23.26 11.11
N LEU A 214 3.70 22.20 10.51
CA LEU A 214 3.23 21.02 11.21
C LEU A 214 3.28 19.83 10.23
N ILE A 215 3.57 18.65 10.75
CA ILE A 215 3.38 17.39 10.01
C ILE A 215 2.20 16.64 10.65
N VAL A 216 1.25 16.21 9.84
CA VAL A 216 0.08 15.43 10.27
C VAL A 216 0.18 14.03 9.68
N VAL A 217 0.17 13.03 10.55
CA VAL A 217 0.18 11.61 10.19
C VAL A 217 -1.20 11.06 10.45
N LEU A 218 -1.88 10.60 9.38
CA LEU A 218 -3.10 9.82 9.48
C LEU A 218 -2.73 8.33 9.41
N ASP A 219 -2.61 7.72 10.58
CA ASP A 219 -2.46 6.29 10.83
C ASP A 219 -1.35 5.58 10.03
N ASP A 220 -0.10 5.70 10.49
CA ASP A 220 1.03 4.82 10.17
C ASP A 220 2.12 4.94 11.25
N GLU A 221 3.00 3.95 11.33
CA GLU A 221 4.17 4.00 12.24
C GLU A 221 5.37 4.70 11.58
N ALA A 222 6.32 5.20 12.39
CA ALA A 222 7.55 5.83 11.87
C ALA A 222 8.53 4.81 11.22
N ASP A 223 8.19 3.52 11.26
CA ASP A 223 8.92 2.41 10.62
C ASP A 223 10.37 2.24 11.13
N LEU A 224 10.55 2.40 12.45
CA LEU A 224 11.84 2.24 13.14
C LEU A 224 12.19 0.77 13.42
N ASP A 225 11.16 -0.02 13.70
CA ASP A 225 11.27 -1.42 14.12
C ASP A 225 11.64 -2.34 12.96
N ARG A 226 11.32 -1.97 11.72
CA ARG A 226 11.56 -2.84 10.56
C ARG A 226 12.98 -2.67 10.04
N ARG A 227 13.74 -3.76 10.02
CA ARG A 227 15.11 -3.80 9.51
C ARG A 227 15.15 -4.13 8.01
N TYR A 228 15.37 -3.11 7.18
CA TYR A 228 15.46 -3.24 5.72
C TYR A 228 16.91 -3.44 5.25
N PHE A 229 17.52 -4.56 5.61
CA PHE A 229 18.92 -4.79 5.28
C PHE A 229 19.18 -4.91 3.77
N GLY A 230 20.15 -4.14 3.25
CA GLY A 230 20.56 -4.17 1.85
C GLY A 230 19.50 -3.68 0.86
N ALA A 231 18.48 -2.94 1.31
CA ALA A 231 17.42 -2.40 0.45
C ALA A 231 17.95 -1.56 -0.72
N LEU A 232 19.12 -0.93 -0.57
CA LEU A 232 19.77 -0.13 -1.60
C LEU A 232 20.65 -0.94 -2.57
N GLN A 233 20.96 -2.21 -2.27
CA GLN A 233 21.87 -3.06 -3.07
C GLN A 233 21.18 -3.76 -4.26
N GLY A 234 19.87 -3.56 -4.45
CA GLY A 234 19.13 -4.15 -5.55
C GLY A 234 17.64 -3.89 -5.43
N THR A 235 17.17 -2.76 -5.96
CA THR A 235 15.74 -2.50 -6.05
C THR A 235 15.15 -3.44 -7.09
N PRO A 236 14.19 -4.32 -6.74
CA PRO A 236 13.49 -5.11 -7.74
C PRO A 236 12.87 -4.14 -8.74
N ARG A 237 13.04 -4.39 -10.04
CA ARG A 237 12.20 -3.70 -11.04
C ARG A 237 10.76 -4.04 -10.71
N THR A 238 10.02 -3.05 -10.24
CA THR A 238 8.58 -3.13 -10.04
C THR A 238 7.92 -2.55 -11.27
N ASN A 239 6.90 -3.23 -11.76
CA ASN A 239 5.97 -2.61 -12.70
C ASN A 239 5.05 -1.71 -11.89
N GLY A 240 4.74 -0.53 -12.41
CA GLY A 240 3.70 0.31 -11.85
C GLY A 240 4.07 1.17 -10.65
N ILE A 241 3.23 2.17 -10.37
CA ILE A 241 3.48 3.19 -9.35
C ILE A 241 3.43 2.59 -7.95
N ARG A 242 2.50 1.68 -7.69
CA ARG A 242 2.30 1.05 -6.38
C ARG A 242 3.51 0.25 -5.92
N GLY A 243 4.07 -0.55 -6.82
CA GLY A 243 5.31 -1.29 -6.55
C GLY A 243 6.48 -0.34 -6.31
N THR A 244 6.56 0.73 -7.10
CA THR A 244 7.64 1.72 -7.04
C THR A 244 7.64 2.47 -5.72
N LEU A 245 6.51 3.03 -5.30
CA LEU A 245 6.39 3.76 -4.02
C LEU A 245 6.63 2.84 -2.81
N LYS A 246 6.17 1.59 -2.87
CA LYS A 246 6.45 0.60 -1.82
C LYS A 246 7.92 0.24 -1.72
N ALA A 247 8.63 0.17 -2.85
CA ALA A 247 10.08 -0.05 -2.86
C ALA A 247 10.82 1.18 -2.31
N ALA A 248 10.38 2.39 -2.68
CA ALA A 248 10.93 3.65 -2.20
C ALA A 248 10.81 3.80 -0.68
N LEU A 249 9.68 3.40 -0.07
CA LEU A 249 9.50 3.40 1.39
C LEU A 249 10.61 2.60 2.09
N LYS A 250 10.90 1.38 1.61
CA LYS A 250 11.96 0.53 2.18
C LYS A 250 13.34 1.19 2.09
N CYS A 251 13.59 1.94 1.02
CA CYS A 251 14.85 2.62 0.76
C CYS A 251 14.98 3.94 1.52
N THR A 252 13.89 4.48 2.07
CA THR A 252 13.85 5.80 2.72
C THR A 252 13.76 5.64 4.23
N PRO A 253 14.88 5.72 4.98
CA PRO A 253 14.81 5.75 6.44
C PRO A 253 14.15 7.05 6.89
N ALA A 254 13.18 6.98 7.81
CA ALA A 254 12.59 8.15 8.44
C ALA A 254 13.69 8.95 9.16
N GLN A 255 13.96 10.18 8.74
CA GLN A 255 15.01 11.04 9.29
C GLN A 255 14.42 11.97 10.37
N PRO A 256 15.09 12.19 11.53
CA PRO A 256 14.64 13.15 12.53
C PRO A 256 14.58 14.58 12.00
N ILE A 257 13.50 15.30 12.28
CA ILE A 257 13.20 16.65 11.80
C ILE A 257 12.88 17.62 12.95
N ALA A 258 13.31 18.88 12.81
CA ALA A 258 12.96 20.00 13.67
C ALA A 258 11.53 20.48 13.39
N SER A 259 10.53 19.66 13.74
CA SER A 259 9.11 19.98 13.57
C SER A 259 8.27 19.30 14.66
N ARG A 260 7.11 19.88 14.93
CA ARG A 260 6.01 19.24 15.66
C ARG A 260 5.26 18.27 14.75
N LEU A 261 4.65 17.26 15.34
CA LEU A 261 3.84 16.27 14.63
C LEU A 261 2.51 16.01 15.34
N VAL A 262 1.44 15.88 14.57
CA VAL A 262 0.13 15.39 15.03
C VAL A 262 -0.09 14.00 14.46
N TYR A 263 -0.33 13.03 15.32
CA TYR A 263 -0.53 11.63 14.95
C TYR A 263 -1.97 11.21 15.25
N VAL A 264 -2.77 11.08 14.20
CA VAL A 264 -4.15 10.58 14.28
C VAL A 264 -4.13 9.07 14.05
N ARG A 265 -4.49 8.30 15.06
CA ARG A 265 -4.38 6.84 15.14
C ARG A 265 -5.73 6.17 14.93
N SER A 266 -5.70 5.01 14.28
CA SER A 266 -6.86 4.11 14.19
C SER A 266 -7.01 3.34 15.51
N ALA A 267 -8.07 3.60 16.27
CA ALA A 267 -8.32 2.88 17.53
C ALA A 267 -8.47 1.36 17.33
N GLU A 268 -8.83 0.88 16.13
CA GLU A 268 -8.85 -0.56 15.82
C GLU A 268 -7.46 -1.21 15.91
N ASN A 269 -6.37 -0.45 15.85
CA ASN A 269 -5.00 -0.94 15.90
C ASN A 269 -4.35 -0.77 17.28
N ASP A 270 -5.13 -0.60 18.37
CA ASP A 270 -4.64 -0.38 19.74
C ASP A 270 -3.39 -1.20 20.13
N ALA A 271 -3.37 -2.50 19.84
CA ALA A 271 -2.24 -3.38 20.18
C ALA A 271 -0.91 -3.00 19.49
N LEU A 272 -0.95 -2.28 18.37
CA LEU A 272 0.22 -1.77 17.66
C LEU A 272 0.92 -0.64 18.45
N TYR A 273 0.16 0.16 19.19
CA TYR A 273 0.66 1.36 19.86
C TYR A 273 0.94 1.15 21.36
N ARG A 274 0.62 -0.02 21.92
CA ARG A 274 0.84 -0.32 23.36
C ARG A 274 2.32 -0.32 23.77
N SER A 275 3.20 -0.75 22.86
CA SER A 275 4.65 -0.72 23.08
C SER A 275 5.22 0.70 23.01
N SER A 276 4.67 1.52 22.11
CA SER A 276 5.09 2.89 21.86
C SER A 276 3.86 3.69 21.40
N PRO A 277 3.29 4.58 22.25
CA PRO A 277 2.09 5.34 21.90
C PRO A 277 2.27 6.20 20.64
N THR A 278 3.48 6.69 20.40
CA THR A 278 3.85 7.51 19.24
C THR A 278 4.31 6.67 18.06
N CYS A 279 4.45 5.35 18.20
CA CYS A 279 4.97 4.45 17.16
C CYS A 279 6.30 4.91 16.55
N GLY A 280 7.17 5.47 17.40
CA GLY A 280 8.47 6.01 17.00
C GLY A 280 8.42 7.41 16.39
N TRP A 281 7.27 8.07 16.27
CA TRP A 281 7.22 9.44 15.76
C TRP A 281 7.89 10.45 16.69
N ASP A 282 8.03 10.14 17.98
CA ASP A 282 8.79 10.91 18.98
C ASP A 282 10.30 10.88 18.75
N GLU A 283 10.84 9.78 18.21
CA GLU A 283 12.23 9.72 17.73
C GLU A 283 12.46 10.63 16.51
N ILE A 284 11.41 10.90 15.74
CA ILE A 284 11.48 11.64 14.48
C ILE A 284 11.17 13.13 14.66
N ALA A 285 10.09 13.46 15.36
CA ALA A 285 9.60 14.82 15.53
C ALA A 285 10.11 15.41 16.85
N THR A 286 11.21 16.14 16.77
CA THR A 286 11.87 16.78 17.92
C THR A 286 11.03 17.87 18.58
N GLY A 287 10.03 18.43 17.87
CA GLY A 287 9.06 19.39 18.41
C GLY A 287 7.92 18.76 19.21
N GLY A 288 7.96 17.44 19.43
CA GLY A 288 6.94 16.68 20.14
C GLY A 288 5.85 16.12 19.22
N VAL A 289 5.11 15.14 19.75
CA VAL A 289 4.02 14.45 19.07
C VAL A 289 2.73 14.58 19.88
N THR A 290 1.68 15.13 19.28
CA THR A 290 0.32 15.05 19.83
C THR A 290 -0.38 13.85 19.22
N CYS A 291 -0.96 12.96 20.04
CA CYS A 291 -1.70 11.78 19.57
C CYS A 291 -3.21 11.95 19.74
N TYR A 292 -3.98 11.55 18.73
CA TYR A 292 -5.44 11.44 18.78
C TYR A 292 -5.88 10.04 18.36
N ASP A 293 -6.75 9.40 19.13
CA ASP A 293 -7.35 8.11 18.76
C ASP A 293 -8.75 8.32 18.20
N LEU A 294 -9.00 7.83 16.99
CA LEU A 294 -10.31 7.88 16.37
C LEU A 294 -10.87 6.47 16.14
N PRO A 295 -12.19 6.27 16.28
CA PRO A 295 -12.83 4.95 16.19
C PRO A 295 -13.03 4.51 14.73
N PHE A 296 -12.00 4.66 13.90
CA PHE A 296 -12.03 4.30 12.49
C PHE A 296 -10.88 3.35 12.16
N HIS A 297 -11.15 2.34 11.33
CA HIS A 297 -10.11 1.53 10.71
C HIS A 297 -9.19 2.39 9.82
N HIS A 298 -7.91 2.00 9.71
CA HIS A 298 -6.88 2.56 8.82
C HIS A 298 -7.37 3.01 7.43
N PHE A 299 -8.11 2.16 6.70
CA PHE A 299 -8.63 2.48 5.35
C PHE A 299 -9.87 3.38 5.31
N LYS A 300 -10.50 3.63 6.47
CA LYS A 300 -11.68 4.49 6.61
C LYS A 300 -11.34 5.84 7.23
N ILE A 301 -10.18 5.98 7.89
CA ILE A 301 -9.79 7.18 8.65
C ILE A 301 -9.73 8.46 7.80
N ASN A 302 -9.57 8.36 6.48
CA ASN A 302 -9.55 9.50 5.56
C ASN A 302 -10.82 9.64 4.71
N ARG A 303 -11.93 9.00 5.10
CA ARG A 303 -13.23 9.08 4.42
C ARG A 303 -14.09 10.22 5.00
N LYS A 304 -15.13 10.61 4.26
CA LYS A 304 -16.05 11.72 4.59
C LYS A 304 -16.51 11.72 6.06
N HIS A 305 -16.92 10.57 6.59
CA HIS A 305 -17.39 10.44 7.98
C HIS A 305 -16.30 10.66 9.04
N SER A 306 -15.02 10.48 8.72
CA SER A 306 -13.93 10.69 9.67
C SER A 306 -13.48 12.15 9.71
N TRP A 307 -13.60 12.87 8.59
CA TRP A 307 -13.21 14.28 8.49
C TRP A 307 -14.03 15.23 9.37
N CYS A 308 -15.28 14.87 9.73
CA CYS A 308 -16.04 15.66 10.69
C CYS A 308 -15.42 15.68 12.10
N GLN A 309 -14.60 14.68 12.45
CA GLN A 309 -13.85 14.65 13.72
C GLN A 309 -12.41 15.16 13.51
N ILE A 310 -11.79 14.87 12.37
CA ILE A 310 -10.39 15.25 12.10
C ILE A 310 -10.25 16.75 11.85
N ALA A 311 -11.11 17.36 11.02
CA ALA A 311 -10.92 18.75 10.60
C ALA A 311 -10.93 19.75 11.77
N PRO A 312 -11.86 19.68 12.75
CA PRO A 312 -11.81 20.55 13.93
C PRO A 312 -10.52 20.38 14.75
N LEU A 313 -10.08 19.14 14.99
CA LEU A 313 -8.84 18.85 15.71
C LEU A 313 -7.62 19.44 14.99
N LEU A 314 -7.56 19.29 13.67
CA LEU A 314 -6.45 19.84 12.89
C LEU A 314 -6.50 21.36 12.83
N LEU A 315 -7.67 21.99 12.75
CA LEU A 315 -7.77 23.45 12.82
C LEU A 315 -7.24 23.99 14.15
N ASP A 316 -7.57 23.36 15.27
CA ASP A 316 -7.04 23.74 16.57
C ASP A 316 -5.52 23.62 16.60
N GLU A 317 -4.97 22.53 16.03
CA GLU A 317 -3.52 22.30 15.99
C GLU A 317 -2.77 23.21 15.01
N ILE A 318 -3.41 23.59 13.90
CA ILE A 318 -2.85 24.54 12.92
C ILE A 318 -2.78 25.94 13.53
N ASN A 319 -3.79 26.32 14.31
CA ASN A 319 -3.87 27.64 14.95
C ASN A 319 -3.10 27.71 16.28
N ALA A 320 -2.67 26.57 16.82
CA ALA A 320 -1.91 26.52 18.06
C ALA A 320 -0.54 27.20 17.91
N PRO A 321 -0.01 27.83 18.97
CA PRO A 321 1.34 28.37 18.97
C PRO A 321 2.35 27.29 18.59
N ASN A 322 3.24 27.61 17.65
CA ASN A 322 4.24 26.68 17.16
C ASN A 322 5.62 27.04 17.74
N PRO A 323 6.03 26.47 18.89
CA PRO A 323 7.34 26.73 19.45
C PRO A 323 8.42 26.23 18.49
N GLN A 324 9.59 26.88 18.53
CA GLN A 324 10.72 26.42 17.74
C GLN A 324 11.15 25.04 18.24
N ALA A 325 11.03 24.03 17.36
CA ALA A 325 11.47 22.68 17.66
C ALA A 325 13.01 22.64 17.79
N PRO A 326 13.55 21.91 18.77
CA PRO A 326 14.99 21.74 18.91
C PRO A 326 15.56 20.97 17.71
N MET A 327 16.86 21.16 17.44
CA MET A 327 17.55 20.35 16.43
C MET A 327 17.72 18.91 16.95
N PRO A 328 17.78 17.90 16.05
CA PRO A 328 18.05 16.52 16.43
C PRO A 328 19.37 16.40 17.20
N ASP A 329 19.35 15.60 18.27
CA ASP A 329 20.53 15.36 19.10
C ASP A 329 21.48 14.30 18.48
N GLU A 330 22.67 14.15 19.09
CA GLU A 330 23.67 13.19 18.63
C GLU A 330 23.18 11.73 18.69
N ALA A 331 22.35 11.39 19.68
CA ALA A 331 21.84 10.02 19.85
C ALA A 331 20.83 9.67 18.73
N GLN A 332 19.92 10.59 18.40
CA GLN A 332 18.99 10.46 17.28
C GLN A 332 19.74 10.35 15.95
N ILE A 333 20.77 11.17 15.74
CA ILE A 333 21.61 11.11 14.53
C ILE A 333 22.34 9.77 14.43
N LEU A 334 22.90 9.27 15.53
CA LEU A 334 23.59 7.99 15.58
C LEU A 334 22.65 6.83 15.23
N ARG A 335 21.45 6.81 15.83
CA ARG A 335 20.38 5.84 15.59
C ARG A 335 19.85 5.88 14.15
N TYR A 336 19.66 7.08 13.59
CA TYR A 336 19.33 7.26 12.18
C TYR A 336 20.43 6.72 11.25
N THR A 337 21.70 7.00 11.56
CA THR A 337 22.85 6.55 10.78
C THR A 337 22.97 5.02 10.78
N ALA A 338 22.68 4.36 11.92
CA ALA A 338 22.62 2.91 11.99
C ALA A 338 21.56 2.32 11.05
N ARG A 339 20.36 2.92 11.00
CA ARG A 339 19.28 2.51 10.07
C ARG A 339 19.62 2.76 8.60
N CYS A 340 20.46 3.75 8.30
CA CYS A 340 21.01 3.97 6.97
C CYS A 340 22.01 2.87 6.59
N ALA A 341 22.97 2.55 7.49
CA ALA A 341 23.94 1.48 7.28
C ALA A 341 23.27 0.11 7.01
N ALA A 342 22.17 -0.19 7.73
CA ALA A 342 21.35 -1.36 7.45
C ALA A 342 20.86 -1.39 6.00
N ARG A 343 20.25 -0.30 5.51
CA ARG A 343 19.73 -0.18 4.14
C ARG A 343 20.82 -0.24 3.06
N GLU A 344 22.01 0.30 3.37
CA GLU A 344 23.22 0.17 2.56
C GLU A 344 23.74 -1.28 2.49
N GLY A 345 23.32 -2.13 3.43
CA GLY A 345 23.78 -3.51 3.57
C GLY A 345 25.14 -3.62 4.27
N ASP A 346 25.55 -2.60 5.02
CA ASP A 346 26.78 -2.61 5.81
C ASP A 346 26.49 -3.13 7.23
N LEU A 347 26.53 -4.46 7.35
CA LEU A 347 26.22 -5.15 8.61
C LEU A 347 27.17 -4.79 9.74
N SER A 348 28.45 -4.56 9.41
CA SER A 348 29.48 -4.32 10.43
C SER A 348 29.35 -2.90 10.99
N LYS A 349 29.12 -1.91 10.13
CA LYS A 349 28.84 -0.53 10.53
C LYS A 349 27.54 -0.42 11.31
N GLU A 350 26.47 -1.10 10.88
CA GLU A 350 25.21 -1.13 11.62
C GLU A 350 25.40 -1.65 13.05
N ILE A 351 26.03 -2.81 13.23
CA ILE A 351 26.27 -3.40 14.57
C ILE A 351 27.13 -2.46 15.42
N SER A 352 28.16 -1.86 14.83
CA SER A 352 29.03 -0.91 15.53
C SER A 352 28.27 0.30 16.04
N LEU A 353 27.43 0.92 15.20
CA LEU A 353 26.68 2.12 15.56
C LEU A 353 25.60 1.83 16.61
N LEU A 354 24.89 0.69 16.50
CA LEU A 354 23.90 0.28 17.51
C LEU A 354 24.56 -0.05 18.85
N THR A 355 25.72 -0.72 18.83
CA THR A 355 26.50 -1.01 20.05
C THR A 355 27.01 0.27 20.67
N GLN A 356 27.48 1.23 19.86
CA GLN A 356 27.89 2.55 20.33
C GLN A 356 26.71 3.31 20.96
N ALA A 357 25.54 3.30 20.34
CA ALA A 357 24.35 3.96 20.90
C ALA A 357 24.01 3.41 22.29
N ILE A 358 24.01 2.08 22.44
CA ILE A 358 23.78 1.41 23.72
C ILE A 358 24.90 1.68 24.74
N GLY A 359 26.15 1.81 24.28
CA GLY A 359 27.28 2.11 25.14
C GLY A 359 27.31 3.56 25.64
N ASN A 360 26.80 4.49 24.83
CA ASN A 360 26.68 5.91 25.19
C ASN A 360 25.56 6.13 26.21
N ASP A 361 24.46 5.39 26.07
CA ASP A 361 23.31 5.44 26.95
C ASP A 361 22.59 4.09 26.93
N GLU A 362 22.47 3.46 28.11
CA GLU A 362 21.79 2.17 28.24
C GLU A 362 20.25 2.29 28.14
N ASP A 363 19.67 3.49 28.27
CA ASP A 363 18.23 3.71 28.15
C ASP A 363 17.80 3.91 26.69
N GLN A 364 18.17 2.96 25.83
CA GLN A 364 17.75 2.99 24.43
C GLN A 364 16.32 2.45 24.24
N PRO A 365 15.58 2.97 23.24
CA PRO A 365 14.33 2.38 22.81
C PRO A 365 14.45 0.89 22.47
N VAL A 366 13.38 0.14 22.73
CA VAL A 366 13.29 -1.32 22.50
C VAL A 366 13.78 -1.72 21.10
N TRP A 367 13.41 -0.94 20.09
CA TRP A 367 13.72 -1.22 18.69
C TRP A 367 15.22 -1.20 18.38
N VAL A 368 16.03 -0.45 19.14
CA VAL A 368 17.50 -0.40 18.98
C VAL A 368 18.11 -1.76 19.30
N TYR A 369 17.74 -2.32 20.45
CA TYR A 369 18.15 -3.67 20.86
C TYR A 369 17.61 -4.74 19.92
N ALA A 370 16.37 -4.59 19.45
CA ALA A 370 15.77 -5.53 18.50
C ALA A 370 16.49 -5.51 17.13
N ASN A 371 16.81 -4.33 16.60
CA ASN A 371 17.60 -4.20 15.37
C ASN A 371 19.01 -4.80 15.54
N LEU A 372 19.65 -4.58 16.70
CA LEU A 372 20.94 -5.18 17.02
C LEU A 372 20.85 -6.72 17.08
N ALA A 373 19.82 -7.26 17.74
CA ALA A 373 19.60 -8.71 17.82
C ALA A 373 19.43 -9.32 16.42
N GLU A 374 18.63 -8.69 15.55
CA GLU A 374 18.42 -9.17 14.18
C GLU A 374 19.71 -9.10 13.34
N ALA A 375 20.50 -8.03 13.48
CA ALA A 375 21.80 -7.90 12.84
C ALA A 375 22.80 -8.98 13.32
N LEU A 376 22.82 -9.27 14.62
CA LEU A 376 23.69 -10.32 15.20
C LEU A 376 23.25 -11.73 14.78
N PHE A 377 21.95 -12.00 14.69
CA PHE A 377 21.46 -13.26 14.09
C PHE A 377 21.92 -13.39 12.63
N GLN A 378 21.86 -12.31 11.85
CA GLN A 378 22.35 -12.32 10.47
C GLN A 378 23.88 -12.52 10.40
N LYS A 379 24.65 -11.98 11.34
CA LYS A 379 26.10 -12.21 11.47
C LYS A 379 26.43 -13.66 11.87
N GLY A 380 25.47 -14.37 12.48
CA GLY A 380 25.65 -15.73 13.01
C GLY A 380 26.04 -15.77 14.50
N ASP A 381 26.16 -14.61 15.16
CA ASP A 381 26.44 -14.52 16.60
C ASP A 381 25.14 -14.64 17.40
N THR A 382 24.68 -15.89 17.53
CA THR A 382 23.45 -16.21 18.25
C THR A 382 23.49 -15.74 19.71
N ALA A 383 24.61 -15.95 20.40
CA ALA A 383 24.68 -15.71 21.84
C ALA A 383 24.49 -14.21 22.13
N ALA A 384 25.20 -13.36 21.38
CA ALA A 384 25.03 -11.92 21.47
C ALA A 384 23.63 -11.49 21.02
N ALA A 385 23.08 -12.11 19.96
CA ALA A 385 21.72 -11.80 19.49
C ALA A 385 20.65 -12.06 20.56
N LEU A 386 20.72 -13.22 21.25
CA LEU A 386 19.80 -13.57 22.34
C LEU A 386 19.99 -12.66 23.56
N ALA A 387 21.21 -12.21 23.84
CA ALA A 387 21.48 -11.24 24.90
C ALA A 387 20.86 -9.87 24.58
N ALA A 388 21.04 -9.36 23.36
CA ALA A 388 20.41 -8.13 22.89
C ALA A 388 18.88 -8.22 22.92
N LEU A 389 18.31 -9.35 22.47
CA LEU A 389 16.86 -9.56 22.53
C LEU A 389 16.33 -9.64 23.96
N SER A 390 17.11 -10.21 24.89
CA SER A 390 16.76 -10.22 26.31
C SER A 390 16.75 -8.80 26.90
N GLN A 391 17.65 -7.91 26.44
CA GLN A 391 17.62 -6.50 26.80
C GLN A 391 16.39 -5.78 26.24
N ALA A 392 16.02 -6.05 24.98
CA ALA A 392 14.81 -5.51 24.36
C ALA A 392 13.56 -5.89 25.17
N ARG A 393 13.42 -7.18 25.52
CA ARG A 393 12.29 -7.71 26.30
C ARG A 393 12.15 -7.11 27.69
N ARG A 394 13.25 -6.74 28.34
CA ARG A 394 13.22 -6.09 29.67
C ARG A 394 12.66 -4.67 29.63
N ARG A 395 12.83 -3.98 28.51
CA ARG A 395 12.36 -2.60 28.29
C ARG A 395 10.96 -2.54 27.72
N GLU A 396 10.51 -3.62 27.11
CA GLU A 396 9.22 -3.65 26.46
C GLU A 396 8.06 -3.79 27.46
N THR A 397 7.17 -2.81 27.42
CA THR A 397 5.89 -2.81 28.13
C THR A 397 4.89 -3.81 27.55
N TRP A 398 5.03 -4.18 26.28
CA TRP A 398 4.12 -5.06 25.56
C TRP A 398 4.84 -6.09 24.66
N GLN A 399 5.20 -7.23 25.25
CA GLN A 399 6.17 -8.19 24.66
C GLN A 399 5.73 -8.89 23.36
N LEU A 400 4.46 -8.78 22.98
CA LEU A 400 3.88 -9.47 21.83
C LEU A 400 4.51 -9.01 20.49
N SER A 401 4.88 -7.74 20.37
CA SER A 401 5.55 -7.13 19.21
C SER A 401 6.86 -7.86 18.86
N LEU A 402 7.78 -8.00 19.83
CA LEU A 402 9.05 -8.70 19.66
C LEU A 402 8.87 -10.18 19.41
N ASP A 403 7.96 -10.83 20.14
CA ASP A 403 7.72 -12.26 19.96
C ASP A 403 7.23 -12.56 18.54
N LEU A 404 6.37 -11.70 17.98
CA LEU A 404 5.95 -11.80 16.60
C LEU A 404 7.10 -11.51 15.61
N ARG A 405 7.94 -10.52 15.90
CA ARG A 405 9.08 -10.16 15.05
C ARG A 405 10.08 -11.31 14.92
N PHE A 406 10.47 -11.93 16.03
CA PHE A 406 11.48 -13.00 16.06
C PHE A 406 10.92 -14.41 15.92
N LEU A 407 9.60 -14.56 15.72
CA LEU A 407 8.95 -15.86 15.67
C LEU A 407 9.56 -16.82 14.65
N SER A 408 9.93 -16.33 13.46
CA SER A 408 10.57 -17.14 12.42
C SER A 408 11.98 -17.60 12.81
N GLU A 409 12.68 -16.82 13.64
CA GLU A 409 14.00 -17.20 14.16
C GLU A 409 13.89 -18.36 15.14
N PHE A 410 12.88 -18.32 16.01
CA PHE A 410 12.62 -19.37 16.99
C PHE A 410 12.02 -20.65 16.41
N GLN A 411 11.59 -20.63 15.15
CA GLN A 411 11.20 -21.85 14.42
C GLN A 411 12.40 -22.59 13.82
N LYS A 412 13.61 -22.03 13.88
CA LYS A 412 14.83 -22.73 13.44
C LYS A 412 15.21 -23.87 14.41
N PRO A 413 15.85 -24.95 13.94
CA PRO A 413 16.28 -26.05 14.81
C PRO A 413 17.21 -25.57 15.93
N GLY A 414 17.05 -26.10 17.15
CA GLY A 414 17.88 -25.73 18.30
C GLY A 414 17.44 -24.46 19.04
N ARG A 415 16.21 -24.00 18.81
CA ARG A 415 15.55 -22.85 19.47
C ARG A 415 14.25 -23.23 20.17
N GLU A 416 14.12 -24.49 20.56
CA GLU A 416 12.89 -25.04 21.12
C GLU A 416 12.53 -24.38 22.45
N ALA A 417 13.53 -24.04 23.27
CA ALA A 417 13.34 -23.36 24.54
C ALA A 417 12.77 -21.95 24.36
N GLU A 418 13.29 -21.17 23.42
CA GLU A 418 12.83 -19.82 23.11
C GLU A 418 11.42 -19.85 22.51
N ARG A 419 11.12 -20.82 21.65
CA ARG A 419 9.78 -21.03 21.12
C ARG A 419 8.78 -21.35 22.24
N GLU A 420 9.12 -22.25 23.15
CA GLU A 420 8.25 -22.62 24.27
C GLU A 420 8.00 -21.43 25.21
N ASP A 421 9.03 -20.59 25.39
CA ASP A 421 8.94 -19.36 26.16
C ASP A 421 7.98 -18.34 25.54
N VAL A 422 8.03 -18.17 24.21
CA VAL A 422 7.03 -17.37 23.45
C VAL A 422 5.62 -17.93 23.65
N LEU A 423 5.44 -19.25 23.52
CA LEU A 423 4.13 -19.88 23.67
C LEU A 423 3.54 -19.68 25.07
N ARG A 424 4.37 -19.82 26.11
CA ARG A 424 3.95 -19.58 27.50
C ARG A 424 3.48 -18.15 27.70
N ARG A 425 4.21 -17.16 27.16
CA ARG A 425 3.81 -15.76 27.21
C ARG A 425 2.53 -15.48 26.43
N LEU A 426 2.40 -15.99 25.22
CA LEU A 426 1.18 -15.85 24.41
C LEU A 426 -0.04 -16.41 25.14
N ALA A 427 0.10 -17.56 25.80
CA ALA A 427 -0.98 -18.17 26.57
C ALA A 427 -1.33 -17.36 27.82
N ALA A 428 -0.33 -16.76 28.49
CA ALA A 428 -0.54 -15.92 29.67
C ALA A 428 -1.09 -14.52 29.33
N LEU A 429 -0.91 -14.05 28.10
CA LEU A 429 -1.35 -12.73 27.69
C LEU A 429 -2.89 -12.66 27.60
N LYS A 430 -3.47 -11.88 28.50
CA LYS A 430 -4.89 -11.52 28.47
C LYS A 430 -5.15 -10.58 27.30
N ALA A 431 -6.06 -10.97 26.42
CA ALA A 431 -6.55 -10.13 25.34
C ALA A 431 -7.81 -9.39 25.81
N ASP A 432 -7.72 -8.07 25.88
CA ASP A 432 -8.77 -7.14 26.30
C ASP A 432 -9.26 -6.24 25.16
N HIS A 433 -8.67 -6.38 23.97
CA HIS A 433 -9.03 -5.65 22.76
C HIS A 433 -8.98 -6.58 21.53
N PRO A 434 -9.85 -6.39 20.50
CA PRO A 434 -9.84 -7.19 19.27
C PRO A 434 -8.47 -7.27 18.59
N SER A 435 -7.72 -6.17 18.54
CA SER A 435 -6.38 -6.15 17.96
C SER A 435 -5.38 -7.03 18.71
N VAL A 436 -5.55 -7.25 20.02
CA VAL A 436 -4.69 -8.18 20.79
C VAL A 436 -5.00 -9.63 20.39
N HIS A 437 -6.28 -9.96 20.26
CA HIS A 437 -6.69 -11.26 19.72
C HIS A 437 -6.14 -11.47 18.30
N GLU A 438 -6.14 -10.44 17.45
CA GLU A 438 -5.56 -10.50 16.10
C GLU A 438 -4.08 -10.85 16.14
N GLN A 439 -3.31 -10.16 16.97
CA GLN A 439 -1.87 -10.34 17.10
C GLN A 439 -1.53 -11.74 17.66
N LYS A 440 -2.29 -12.23 18.65
CA LYS A 440 -2.15 -13.60 19.17
C LYS A 440 -2.51 -14.64 18.11
N ALA A 441 -3.64 -14.48 17.43
CA ALA A 441 -4.05 -15.36 16.33
C ALA A 441 -2.99 -15.40 15.24
N ARG A 442 -2.37 -14.26 14.90
CA ARG A 442 -1.29 -14.18 13.91
C ARG A 442 -0.04 -14.94 14.35
N ALA A 443 0.29 -14.94 15.64
CA ALA A 443 1.36 -15.77 16.18
C ALA A 443 1.02 -17.26 16.02
N TYR A 444 -0.14 -17.70 16.51
CA TYR A 444 -0.57 -19.10 16.45
C TYR A 444 -0.71 -19.60 15.02
N PHE A 445 -1.26 -18.78 14.12
CA PHE A 445 -1.35 -19.06 12.69
C PHE A 445 0.02 -19.39 12.09
N ARG A 446 1.05 -18.57 12.37
CA ARG A 446 2.43 -18.78 11.87
C ARG A 446 3.12 -19.98 12.51
N LEU A 447 2.77 -20.31 13.75
CA LEU A 447 3.27 -21.50 14.45
C LEU A 447 2.57 -22.79 14.01
N GLY A 448 1.45 -22.72 13.28
CA GLY A 448 0.65 -23.88 12.91
C GLY A 448 -0.18 -24.44 14.06
N LEU A 449 -0.48 -23.62 15.06
CA LEU A 449 -1.31 -23.97 16.21
C LEU A 449 -2.77 -23.60 15.90
N ASP A 450 -3.45 -24.49 15.19
CA ASP A 450 -4.74 -24.18 14.57
C ASP A 450 -5.89 -24.01 15.57
N GLN A 451 -5.87 -24.74 16.69
CA GLN A 451 -6.92 -24.63 17.72
C GLN A 451 -6.84 -23.30 18.46
N GLU A 452 -5.65 -22.90 18.88
CA GLU A 452 -5.40 -21.62 19.54
C GLU A 452 -5.65 -20.47 18.58
N CYS A 453 -5.22 -20.60 17.32
CA CYS A 453 -5.50 -19.61 16.28
C CYS A 453 -7.01 -19.39 16.10
N GLU A 454 -7.79 -20.46 15.95
CA GLU A 454 -9.24 -20.36 15.76
C GLU A 454 -9.93 -19.73 16.98
N ARG A 455 -9.54 -20.15 18.19
CA ARG A 455 -10.09 -19.62 19.44
C ARG A 455 -9.90 -18.10 19.53
N GLU A 456 -8.69 -17.60 19.28
CA GLU A 456 -8.41 -16.17 19.33
C GLU A 456 -9.14 -15.40 18.21
N LEU A 457 -9.22 -15.96 17.00
CA LEU A 457 -9.97 -15.33 15.89
C LEU A 457 -11.46 -15.19 16.21
N ARG A 458 -12.09 -16.25 16.72
CA ARG A 458 -13.50 -16.22 17.12
C ARG A 458 -13.74 -15.28 18.30
N ALA A 459 -12.86 -15.28 19.30
CA ALA A 459 -12.97 -14.37 20.45
C ALA A 459 -12.85 -12.90 20.04
N GLY A 460 -11.88 -12.54 19.20
CA GLY A 460 -11.73 -11.18 18.70
C GLY A 460 -12.92 -10.72 17.86
N LEU A 461 -13.41 -11.58 16.96
CA LEU A 461 -14.59 -11.26 16.14
C LEU A 461 -15.90 -11.21 16.94
N ALA A 462 -15.99 -11.94 18.06
CA ALA A 462 -17.10 -11.79 18.99
C ALA A 462 -17.08 -10.43 19.72
N MET A 463 -15.90 -9.85 19.96
CA MET A 463 -15.77 -8.50 20.53
C MET A 463 -16.12 -7.42 19.50
N GLN A 464 -15.63 -7.55 18.26
CA GLN A 464 -15.90 -6.60 17.18
C GLN A 464 -16.02 -7.34 15.83
N PRO A 465 -17.25 -7.66 15.39
CA PRO A 465 -17.48 -8.39 14.13
C PRO A 465 -16.98 -7.65 12.88
N SER A 466 -16.92 -6.32 12.91
CA SER A 466 -16.45 -5.47 11.81
C SER A 466 -14.94 -5.27 11.76
N HIS A 467 -14.17 -5.86 12.70
CA HIS A 467 -12.72 -5.62 12.80
C HIS A 467 -11.96 -6.23 11.59
N LEU A 468 -11.51 -5.37 10.68
CA LEU A 468 -11.06 -5.78 9.35
C LEU A 468 -9.87 -6.76 9.37
N GLN A 469 -8.85 -6.51 10.20
CA GLN A 469 -7.64 -7.35 10.23
C GLN A 469 -7.93 -8.76 10.76
N LEU A 470 -8.88 -8.87 11.69
CA LEU A 470 -9.32 -10.16 12.23
C LEU A 470 -10.07 -10.95 11.17
N SER A 471 -11.04 -10.34 10.51
CA SER A 471 -11.83 -11.01 9.48
C SER A 471 -10.97 -11.45 8.30
N ARG A 472 -9.96 -10.65 7.92
CA ARG A 472 -8.95 -11.02 6.91
C ARG A 472 -8.09 -12.20 7.34
N LEU A 473 -7.59 -12.20 8.58
CA LEU A 473 -6.82 -13.33 9.11
C LEU A 473 -7.68 -14.59 9.24
N PHE A 474 -8.96 -14.43 9.61
CA PHE A 474 -9.92 -15.54 9.68
C PHE A 474 -10.23 -16.13 8.31
N ALA A 475 -10.47 -15.31 7.29
CA ALA A 475 -10.59 -15.78 5.91
C ALA A 475 -9.34 -16.57 5.46
N ARG A 476 -8.14 -16.09 5.79
CA ARG A 476 -6.90 -16.80 5.49
C ARG A 476 -6.77 -18.13 6.27
N TYR A 477 -7.23 -18.17 7.52
CA TYR A 477 -7.31 -19.37 8.33
C TYR A 477 -8.27 -20.41 7.72
N LEU A 478 -9.50 -20.01 7.42
CA LEU A 478 -10.53 -20.86 6.82
C LEU A 478 -10.10 -21.41 5.46
N TYR A 479 -9.41 -20.60 4.65
CA TYR A 479 -8.82 -21.06 3.39
C TYR A 479 -7.79 -22.17 3.60
N ARG A 480 -6.93 -22.07 4.61
CA ARG A 480 -5.90 -23.07 4.91
C ARG A 480 -6.48 -24.40 5.38
N ILE A 481 -7.55 -24.36 6.18
CA ILE A 481 -8.24 -25.57 6.65
C ILE A 481 -9.33 -26.07 5.68
N ALA A 482 -9.50 -25.41 4.53
CA ALA A 482 -10.48 -25.76 3.51
C ALA A 482 -11.96 -25.66 3.97
N ALA A 483 -12.26 -24.78 4.91
CA ALA A 483 -13.62 -24.50 5.38
C ALA A 483 -14.35 -23.53 4.43
N TRP A 484 -14.71 -24.01 3.23
CA TRP A 484 -15.20 -23.16 2.14
C TRP A 484 -16.50 -22.41 2.42
N PRO A 485 -17.55 -23.02 3.01
CA PRO A 485 -18.80 -22.30 3.29
C PRO A 485 -18.62 -21.14 4.28
N GLU A 486 -17.84 -21.36 5.34
CA GLU A 486 -17.52 -20.35 6.35
C GLU A 486 -16.62 -19.25 5.78
N LEU A 487 -15.67 -19.62 4.91
CA LEU A 487 -14.84 -18.66 4.20
C LEU A 487 -15.69 -17.72 3.33
N ILE A 488 -16.67 -18.25 2.61
CA ILE A 488 -17.60 -17.45 1.81
C ILE A 488 -18.37 -16.48 2.73
N ALA A 489 -19.00 -16.99 3.78
CA ALA A 489 -19.76 -16.17 4.73
C ALA A 489 -18.92 -15.07 5.40
N THR A 490 -17.63 -15.31 5.60
CA THR A 490 -16.70 -14.32 6.18
C THR A 490 -16.20 -13.31 5.13
N ALA A 491 -15.89 -13.75 3.91
CA ALA A 491 -15.20 -12.92 2.93
C ALA A 491 -16.15 -12.07 2.06
N GLU A 492 -17.40 -12.48 1.85
CA GLU A 492 -18.35 -11.70 1.05
C GLU A 492 -18.69 -10.33 1.65
N PRO A 493 -19.08 -10.22 2.94
CA PRO A 493 -19.38 -8.91 3.54
C PRO A 493 -18.17 -7.98 3.53
N LEU A 494 -16.96 -8.53 3.66
CA LEU A 494 -15.73 -7.73 3.63
C LEU A 494 -15.47 -7.09 2.27
N LEU A 495 -15.81 -7.76 1.17
CA LEU A 495 -15.63 -7.19 -0.16
C LEU A 495 -16.66 -6.10 -0.47
N GLU A 496 -17.88 -6.26 0.03
CA GLU A 496 -18.94 -5.25 -0.10
C GLU A 496 -18.60 -3.98 0.70
N GLU A 497 -18.07 -4.13 1.91
CA GLU A 497 -17.73 -3.01 2.78
C GLU A 497 -16.36 -2.37 2.47
N TYR A 498 -15.40 -3.18 2.01
CA TYR A 498 -14.04 -2.76 1.68
C TYR A 498 -13.67 -3.26 0.27
N PRO A 499 -14.05 -2.52 -0.79
CA PRO A 499 -13.74 -2.86 -2.18
C PRO A 499 -12.22 -2.88 -2.50
N VAL A 500 -11.35 -2.74 -1.49
CA VAL A 500 -9.91 -3.05 -1.54
C VAL A 500 -9.71 -4.58 -1.55
N GLY A 501 -10.29 -5.24 -2.55
CA GLY A 501 -10.55 -6.68 -2.58
C GLY A 501 -9.34 -7.60 -2.74
N ALA A 502 -8.14 -7.07 -2.91
CA ALA A 502 -6.97 -7.85 -3.33
C ALA A 502 -6.59 -9.04 -2.41
N LEU A 503 -6.95 -8.98 -1.12
CA LEU A 503 -6.42 -9.93 -0.13
C LEU A 503 -7.39 -11.05 0.29
N VAL A 504 -8.68 -10.93 -0.02
CA VAL A 504 -9.69 -11.97 0.24
C VAL A 504 -10.33 -12.52 -1.03
N LEU A 505 -10.19 -11.83 -2.17
CA LEU A 505 -10.80 -12.21 -3.45
C LEU A 505 -10.28 -13.55 -3.98
N THR A 506 -8.96 -13.77 -3.96
CA THR A 506 -8.36 -15.05 -4.38
C THR A 506 -8.88 -16.24 -3.53
N PRO A 507 -8.86 -16.18 -2.19
CA PRO A 507 -9.51 -17.17 -1.34
C PRO A 507 -11.01 -17.37 -1.65
N LEU A 508 -11.77 -16.29 -1.83
CA LEU A 508 -13.21 -16.35 -2.08
C LEU A 508 -13.56 -17.01 -3.41
N ILE A 509 -12.91 -16.60 -4.52
CA ILE A 509 -13.11 -17.23 -5.83
C ILE A 509 -12.74 -18.71 -5.77
N THR A 510 -11.66 -19.05 -5.06
CA THR A 510 -11.32 -20.46 -4.84
C THR A 510 -12.41 -21.19 -4.08
N ALA A 511 -12.98 -20.59 -3.04
CA ALA A 511 -14.08 -21.17 -2.27
C ALA A 511 -15.30 -21.45 -3.16
N TYR A 512 -15.73 -20.51 -4.00
CA TYR A 512 -16.81 -20.71 -4.98
C TYR A 512 -16.56 -21.90 -5.90
N ILE A 513 -15.35 -22.00 -6.47
CA ILE A 513 -14.98 -23.15 -7.31
C ILE A 513 -15.06 -24.47 -6.52
N LYS A 514 -14.67 -24.46 -5.25
CA LYS A 514 -14.65 -25.65 -4.38
C LYS A 514 -16.04 -26.06 -3.90
N THR A 515 -16.96 -25.13 -3.73
CA THR A 515 -18.37 -25.39 -3.38
C THR A 515 -19.24 -25.69 -4.60
N GLY A 516 -18.69 -25.63 -5.81
CA GLY A 516 -19.44 -25.94 -7.04
C GLY A 516 -20.27 -24.79 -7.57
N SER A 517 -19.97 -23.55 -7.18
CA SER A 517 -20.64 -22.32 -7.64
C SER A 517 -19.69 -21.32 -8.34
N PRO A 518 -18.87 -21.76 -9.32
CA PRO A 518 -17.87 -20.93 -9.98
C PRO A 518 -18.46 -19.70 -10.69
N GLU A 519 -19.73 -19.73 -11.09
CA GLU A 519 -20.44 -18.63 -11.73
C GLU A 519 -20.49 -17.36 -10.86
N ARG A 520 -20.46 -17.52 -9.53
CA ARG A 520 -20.40 -16.37 -8.60
C ARG A 520 -19.11 -15.56 -8.73
N ALA A 521 -18.03 -16.15 -9.24
CA ALA A 521 -16.78 -15.42 -9.48
C ALA A 521 -16.88 -14.46 -10.68
N LEU A 522 -17.85 -14.63 -11.56
CA LEU A 522 -17.98 -13.85 -12.80
C LEU A 522 -18.31 -12.38 -12.54
N ARG A 523 -18.94 -12.07 -11.39
CA ARG A 523 -19.21 -10.68 -10.98
C ARG A 523 -17.95 -9.83 -10.82
N PHE A 524 -16.80 -10.47 -10.63
CA PHE A 524 -15.51 -9.80 -10.47
C PHE A 524 -14.69 -9.77 -11.77
N ARG A 525 -15.20 -10.37 -12.86
CA ARG A 525 -14.44 -10.55 -14.10
C ARG A 525 -14.01 -9.20 -14.66
N ASP A 526 -14.96 -8.30 -14.87
CA ASP A 526 -14.69 -7.04 -15.56
C ASP A 526 -13.79 -6.15 -14.72
N GLU A 527 -14.02 -6.09 -13.40
CA GLU A 527 -13.15 -5.41 -12.44
C GLU A 527 -11.71 -5.95 -12.45
N ILE A 528 -11.52 -7.28 -12.38
CA ILE A 528 -10.18 -7.88 -12.40
C ILE A 528 -9.48 -7.62 -13.73
N MET A 529 -10.23 -7.70 -14.85
CA MET A 529 -9.68 -7.60 -16.19
C MET A 529 -9.37 -6.16 -16.62
N ALA A 530 -10.06 -5.17 -16.04
CA ALA A 530 -9.86 -3.75 -16.34
C ALA A 530 -8.74 -3.08 -15.53
N ARG A 531 -8.20 -3.75 -14.49
CA ARG A 531 -7.10 -3.18 -13.67
C ARG A 531 -5.84 -3.03 -14.52
N GLU A 532 -5.22 -1.85 -14.48
CA GLU A 532 -3.92 -1.59 -15.11
C GLU A 532 -2.83 -2.55 -14.63
N GLU A 533 -2.85 -2.89 -13.35
CA GLU A 533 -1.94 -3.84 -12.70
C GLU A 533 -2.73 -5.03 -12.09
N PRO A 534 -3.12 -6.03 -12.90
CA PRO A 534 -3.94 -7.13 -12.40
C PRO A 534 -3.09 -8.12 -11.59
N ASP A 535 -3.63 -8.61 -10.46
CA ASP A 535 -2.94 -9.62 -9.66
C ASP A 535 -2.95 -10.98 -10.38
N ARG A 536 -1.77 -11.59 -10.50
CA ARG A 536 -1.59 -12.84 -11.23
C ARG A 536 -2.35 -14.00 -10.60
N ASP A 537 -2.39 -14.11 -9.27
CA ASP A 537 -3.10 -15.19 -8.59
C ASP A 537 -4.62 -15.03 -8.75
N GLU A 538 -5.14 -13.80 -8.72
CA GLU A 538 -6.54 -13.47 -9.03
C GLU A 538 -6.92 -13.88 -10.45
N LEU A 539 -6.13 -13.48 -11.45
CA LEU A 539 -6.34 -13.89 -12.84
C LEU A 539 -6.33 -15.41 -13.02
N VAL A 540 -5.44 -16.11 -12.31
CA VAL A 540 -5.38 -17.58 -12.37
C VAL A 540 -6.63 -18.20 -11.76
N VAL A 541 -7.15 -17.70 -10.64
CA VAL A 541 -8.38 -18.26 -10.06
C VAL A 541 -9.63 -17.87 -10.85
N LEU A 542 -9.68 -16.66 -11.42
CA LEU A 542 -10.72 -16.24 -12.36
C LEU A 542 -10.73 -17.14 -13.61
N GLY A 543 -9.57 -17.37 -14.24
CA GLY A 543 -9.46 -18.28 -15.37
C GLY A 543 -9.89 -19.71 -15.04
N ARG A 544 -9.69 -20.17 -13.80
CA ARG A 544 -10.23 -21.48 -13.34
C ARG A 544 -11.75 -21.46 -13.19
N ALA A 545 -12.32 -20.37 -12.67
CA ALA A 545 -13.77 -20.23 -12.57
C ALA A 545 -14.41 -20.21 -13.96
N LEU A 546 -13.90 -19.38 -14.88
CA LEU A 546 -14.34 -19.31 -16.28
C LEU A 546 -14.25 -20.67 -16.98
N PHE A 547 -13.15 -21.41 -16.80
CA PHE A 547 -13.00 -22.76 -17.33
C PHE A 547 -14.07 -23.73 -16.80
N ARG A 548 -14.51 -23.57 -15.54
CA ARG A 548 -15.56 -24.41 -14.93
C ARG A 548 -16.96 -24.02 -15.37
N CYS A 549 -17.16 -22.78 -15.82
CA CYS A 549 -18.39 -22.29 -16.43
C CYS A 549 -18.44 -22.52 -17.96
N ASP A 550 -17.56 -23.35 -18.51
CA ASP A 550 -17.40 -23.63 -19.95
C ASP A 550 -17.09 -22.40 -20.84
N ARG A 551 -16.63 -21.30 -20.25
CA ARG A 551 -16.23 -20.06 -20.96
C ARG A 551 -14.75 -20.13 -21.36
N MET A 552 -14.42 -21.09 -22.23
CA MET A 552 -13.02 -21.47 -22.51
C MET A 552 -12.17 -20.36 -23.15
N SER A 553 -12.78 -19.49 -23.97
CA SER A 553 -12.08 -18.36 -24.60
C SER A 553 -11.67 -17.34 -23.54
N GLU A 554 -12.61 -16.86 -22.73
CA GLU A 554 -12.33 -15.89 -21.66
C GLU A 554 -11.39 -16.46 -20.60
N ALA A 555 -11.51 -17.76 -20.30
CA ALA A 555 -10.57 -18.45 -19.42
C ALA A 555 -9.15 -18.41 -19.97
N LEU A 556 -8.97 -18.54 -21.30
CA LEU A 556 -7.69 -18.42 -21.95
C LEU A 556 -7.17 -16.97 -21.89
N ASP A 557 -8.02 -15.97 -22.10
CA ASP A 557 -7.65 -14.55 -22.05
C ASP A 557 -7.13 -14.15 -20.66
N ALA A 558 -7.86 -14.50 -19.60
CA ALA A 558 -7.42 -14.27 -18.22
C ALA A 558 -6.09 -14.97 -17.90
N VAL A 559 -5.89 -16.19 -18.44
CA VAL A 559 -4.65 -16.97 -18.23
C VAL A 559 -3.47 -16.41 -19.01
N ASP A 560 -3.70 -15.94 -20.23
CA ASP A 560 -2.66 -15.32 -21.05
C ASP A 560 -2.24 -13.98 -20.46
N MET A 561 -3.18 -13.20 -19.93
CA MET A 561 -2.87 -12.01 -19.13
C MET A 561 -2.11 -12.37 -17.83
N ALA A 562 -2.46 -13.46 -17.15
CA ALA A 562 -1.68 -13.90 -15.99
C ALA A 562 -0.21 -14.25 -16.36
N LEU A 563 0.03 -14.67 -17.60
CA LEU A 563 1.37 -14.98 -18.11
C LEU A 563 2.15 -13.75 -18.56
N THR A 564 1.49 -12.63 -18.92
CA THR A 564 2.18 -11.36 -19.15
C THR A 564 2.75 -10.81 -17.83
N VAL A 565 2.01 -10.96 -16.72
CA VAL A 565 2.48 -10.59 -15.37
C VAL A 565 3.63 -11.50 -14.91
N LYS A 566 3.49 -12.82 -15.05
CA LYS A 566 4.56 -13.78 -14.70
C LYS A 566 4.62 -14.99 -15.64
N ALA A 567 5.48 -14.87 -16.65
CA ALA A 567 5.66 -15.89 -17.68
C ALA A 567 6.14 -17.27 -17.15
N SER A 568 6.83 -17.31 -16.01
CA SER A 568 7.50 -18.51 -15.49
C SER A 568 6.70 -19.30 -14.43
N HIS A 569 5.36 -19.33 -14.54
CA HIS A 569 4.52 -20.03 -13.57
C HIS A 569 3.93 -21.37 -14.08
N PRO A 570 4.39 -22.54 -13.57
CA PRO A 570 4.00 -23.83 -14.15
C PRO A 570 2.51 -24.17 -14.06
N ASN A 571 1.82 -23.71 -13.01
CA ASN A 571 0.38 -24.00 -12.86
C ASN A 571 -0.48 -23.14 -13.80
N THR A 572 0.00 -21.95 -14.18
CA THR A 572 -0.68 -21.07 -15.14
C THR A 572 -0.60 -21.69 -16.55
N HIS A 573 0.61 -22.13 -16.97
CA HIS A 573 0.78 -22.90 -18.22
C HIS A 573 -0.03 -24.19 -18.27
N SER A 574 -0.18 -24.87 -17.12
CA SER A 574 -1.02 -26.07 -17.03
C SER A 574 -2.50 -25.77 -17.28
N LEU A 575 -2.99 -24.62 -16.81
CA LEU A 575 -4.37 -24.17 -17.04
C LEU A 575 -4.55 -23.70 -18.49
N ARG A 576 -3.59 -22.93 -19.03
CA ARG A 576 -3.55 -22.53 -20.45
C ARG A 576 -3.70 -23.72 -21.38
N SER A 577 -2.91 -24.76 -21.12
CA SER A 577 -2.96 -26.02 -21.87
C SER A 577 -4.32 -26.72 -21.81
N LYS A 578 -5.04 -26.61 -20.68
CA LYS A 578 -6.40 -27.18 -20.56
C LYS A 578 -7.38 -26.37 -21.40
N CYS A 579 -7.36 -25.03 -21.31
CA CYS A 579 -8.23 -24.15 -22.09
C CYS A 579 -8.03 -24.38 -23.61
N LEU A 580 -6.78 -24.37 -24.07
CA LEU A 580 -6.42 -24.63 -25.47
C LEU A 580 -6.87 -26.01 -25.96
N LYS A 581 -6.76 -27.04 -25.11
CA LYS A 581 -7.23 -28.39 -25.47
C LYS A 581 -8.75 -28.41 -25.64
N SER A 582 -9.50 -27.75 -24.76
CA SER A 582 -10.96 -27.64 -24.86
C SER A 582 -11.42 -26.84 -26.08
N LEU A 583 -10.60 -25.89 -26.55
CA LEU A 583 -10.83 -25.12 -27.78
C LEU A 583 -10.36 -25.83 -29.07
N GLY A 584 -9.91 -27.09 -29.00
CA GLY A 584 -9.40 -27.84 -30.16
C GLY A 584 -7.99 -27.44 -30.64
N ARG A 585 -7.31 -26.50 -29.96
CA ARG A 585 -5.95 -26.01 -30.29
C ARG A 585 -4.88 -26.97 -29.74
N HIS A 586 -4.85 -28.21 -30.24
CA HIS A 586 -4.07 -29.31 -29.67
C HIS A 586 -2.55 -29.11 -29.69
N SER A 587 -2.00 -28.52 -30.76
CA SER A 587 -0.55 -28.25 -30.90
C SER A 587 -0.07 -27.26 -29.83
N GLU A 588 -0.78 -26.14 -29.68
CA GLU A 588 -0.49 -25.12 -28.68
C GLU A 588 -0.70 -25.63 -27.25
N ALA A 589 -1.73 -26.46 -27.04
CA ALA A 589 -1.96 -27.12 -25.77
C ALA A 589 -0.78 -28.01 -25.36
N ALA A 590 -0.18 -28.74 -26.31
CA ALA A 590 1.01 -29.56 -26.08
C ALA A 590 2.24 -28.69 -25.76
N ALA A 591 2.43 -27.58 -26.50
CA ALA A 591 3.51 -26.63 -26.23
C ALA A 591 3.42 -26.04 -24.82
N ALA A 592 2.25 -25.54 -24.41
CA ALA A 592 2.01 -25.01 -23.07
C ALA A 592 2.26 -26.07 -21.97
N ARG A 593 1.86 -27.33 -22.21
CA ARG A 593 2.13 -28.44 -21.29
C ARG A 593 3.62 -28.75 -21.16
N ASN A 594 4.37 -28.67 -22.25
CA ASN A 594 5.82 -28.86 -22.25
C ASN A 594 6.53 -27.75 -21.46
N VAL A 595 6.10 -26.49 -21.60
CA VAL A 595 6.60 -25.37 -20.79
C VAL A 595 6.31 -25.61 -19.30
N ALA A 596 5.07 -25.99 -18.95
CA ALA A 596 4.71 -26.30 -17.57
C ALA A 596 5.61 -27.40 -16.96
N ASN A 597 5.84 -28.49 -17.69
CA ASN A 597 6.68 -29.60 -17.25
C ASN A 597 8.15 -29.19 -17.10
N SER A 598 8.67 -28.40 -18.05
CA SER A 598 10.03 -27.85 -17.99
C SER A 598 10.23 -26.97 -16.75
N LEU A 599 9.29 -26.05 -16.48
CA LEU A 599 9.33 -25.19 -15.31
C LEU A 599 9.26 -25.99 -14.00
N ARG A 600 8.42 -27.04 -13.93
CA ARG A 600 8.38 -27.95 -12.77
C ARG A 600 9.71 -28.66 -12.55
N ARG A 601 10.31 -29.20 -13.62
CA ARG A 601 11.63 -29.87 -13.55
C ARG A 601 12.72 -28.92 -13.06
N LYS A 602 12.77 -27.69 -13.58
CA LYS A 602 13.71 -26.65 -13.11
C LYS A 602 13.51 -26.34 -11.62
N LYS A 603 12.26 -26.19 -11.17
CA LYS A 603 11.93 -25.93 -9.75
C LYS A 603 12.38 -27.09 -8.84
N THR A 604 12.15 -28.34 -9.25
CA THR A 604 12.59 -29.52 -8.48
C THR A 604 14.11 -29.62 -8.41
N LYS A 605 14.83 -29.37 -9.51
CA LYS A 605 16.29 -29.34 -9.53
C LYS A 605 16.86 -28.22 -8.64
N ALA A 606 16.29 -27.01 -8.72
CA ALA A 606 16.69 -25.90 -7.85
C ALA A 606 16.47 -26.22 -6.36
N ARG A 607 15.32 -26.81 -6.01
CA ARG A 607 15.02 -27.24 -4.64
C ARG A 607 15.96 -28.36 -4.17
N ALA A 608 16.35 -29.29 -5.04
CA ALA A 608 17.33 -30.33 -4.73
C ALA A 608 18.76 -29.78 -4.55
N ALA A 609 19.14 -28.74 -5.30
CA ALA A 609 20.43 -28.07 -5.16
C ALA A 609 20.54 -27.28 -3.84
N ILE A 610 19.45 -26.64 -3.40
CA ILE A 610 19.38 -25.91 -2.12
C ILE A 610 19.45 -26.86 -0.91
N VAL A 611 18.96 -28.11 -1.04
CA VAL A 611 18.92 -29.08 0.06
C VAL A 611 20.27 -29.81 0.28
N GLY A 612 21.23 -29.68 -0.63
CA GLY A 612 22.59 -30.23 -0.51
C GLY A 612 22.70 -31.77 -0.43
N PRO A 613 23.85 -32.38 -0.78
CA PRO A 613 24.03 -33.83 -0.70
C PRO A 613 24.02 -34.40 0.74
N GLN A 614 24.26 -33.57 1.76
CA GLN A 614 24.44 -34.03 3.14
C GLN A 614 23.16 -34.59 3.79
N ARG A 615 21.96 -34.14 3.40
CA ARG A 615 20.70 -34.68 3.94
C ARG A 615 20.31 -36.05 3.40
N LYS A 616 20.83 -36.47 2.24
CA LYS A 616 20.50 -37.79 1.66
C LYS A 616 21.11 -38.96 2.43
N LYS A 617 22.22 -38.77 3.16
CA LYS A 617 22.84 -39.84 3.97
C LYS A 617 22.13 -40.06 5.32
N GLY A 618 21.50 -39.04 5.90
CA GLY A 618 20.76 -39.17 7.17
C GLY A 618 19.41 -39.88 7.04
N TYR A 619 18.66 -39.61 5.97
CA TYR A 619 17.30 -40.12 5.82
C TYR A 619 17.25 -41.59 5.33
N LEU A 620 18.21 -42.01 4.48
CA LEU A 620 18.26 -43.40 4.00
C LEU A 620 18.70 -44.36 5.13
N ALA A 621 19.56 -43.92 6.05
CA ALA A 621 19.99 -44.73 7.19
C ALA A 621 18.88 -44.95 8.24
N SER A 622 17.99 -43.97 8.45
CA SER A 622 16.85 -44.10 9.36
C SER A 622 15.72 -44.95 8.78
N THR A 623 15.50 -44.89 7.47
CA THR A 623 14.45 -45.70 6.81
C THR A 623 14.85 -47.16 6.66
N ILE A 624 16.15 -47.46 6.43
CA ILE A 624 16.64 -48.84 6.36
C ILE A 624 16.66 -49.52 7.74
N ARG A 625 17.02 -48.82 8.82
CA ARG A 625 16.92 -49.36 10.20
C ARG A 625 15.49 -49.71 10.59
N ARG A 626 14.50 -48.92 10.14
CA ARG A 626 13.08 -49.18 10.40
C ARG A 626 12.49 -50.35 9.60
N LEU A 627 13.14 -50.75 8.50
CA LEU A 627 12.71 -51.85 7.64
C LEU A 627 13.44 -53.18 7.94
N LEU A 628 14.62 -53.13 8.59
CA LEU A 628 15.41 -54.32 8.92
C LEU A 628 15.29 -54.80 10.37
N GLY A 629 14.52 -54.11 11.22
CA GLY A 629 14.20 -54.59 12.58
C GLY A 629 15.44 -54.88 13.44
N THR A 630 16.50 -54.07 13.31
CA THR A 630 17.67 -54.08 14.20
C THR A 630 17.93 -52.71 14.81
#